data_AF-A0A7X7TSE5-F1
#
_entry.id   AF-A0A7X7TSE5-F1
#
_cell.length_a   1.000
_cell.length_b   1.000
_cell.length_c   1.000
_cell.angle_alpha   90.00
_cell.angle_beta   90.00
_cell.angle_gamma   90.00
#
_symmetry.space_group_name_H-M   'P 1'
#
loop_
_entity.id
_entity.type
_entity.pdbx_description
1 polymer ?
#
loop_
_entity_poly.entity_id
_entity_poly.type
_entity_poly.pdbx_seq_one_letter_code
_entity_poly.pdbx_strand_id
1 'polypeptide(L)'
;IDYILMLVAKYQQSNCKDKTILTTIDKAINSSIELRSKKELIERFIEQVNVSTKVDEDWRKFIRERKEEDISAIIEEEKLKPEETRRFIDNAFRDGMLKTTGTAIDKIMPPVSRFGGGRTVKKQRIIEKLKLFFEKYFGL
;
A
#
# COMPACT_ATOMS: atom_id res chain seq x y z
N ILE A 1 2.86 4.56 12.60
CA ILE A 1 3.56 3.30 12.24
C ILE A 1 4.73 2.98 13.19
N ASP A 2 5.43 4.00 13.70
CA ASP A 2 6.67 3.85 14.50
C ASP A 2 6.56 2.90 15.70
N TYR A 3 5.42 2.90 16.40
CA TYR A 3 5.17 1.96 17.49
C TYR A 3 5.24 0.48 17.03
N ILE A 4 4.73 0.17 15.84
CA ILE A 4 4.84 -1.17 15.26
C ILE A 4 6.29 -1.52 14.97
N LEU A 5 7.05 -0.59 14.36
CA LEU A 5 8.47 -0.82 14.06
C LEU A 5 9.29 -1.03 15.34
N MET A 6 9.00 -0.29 16.40
CA MET A 6 9.59 -0.51 17.73
C MET A 6 9.28 -1.91 18.26
N LEU A 7 8.04 -2.40 18.12
CA LEU A 7 7.69 -3.77 18.52
C LEU A 7 8.41 -4.82 17.66
N VAL A 8 8.56 -4.58 16.36
CA VAL A 8 9.34 -5.46 15.46
C VAL A 8 10.81 -5.51 15.86
N ALA A 9 11.41 -4.36 16.21
CA ALA A 9 12.77 -4.32 16.74
C ALA A 9 12.90 -5.09 18.06
N LYS A 10 11.91 -5.01 18.95
CA LYS A 10 11.87 -5.82 20.18
C LYS A 10 11.77 -7.32 19.87
N TYR A 11 10.96 -7.70 18.89
CA TYR A 11 10.85 -9.09 18.42
C TYR A 11 12.20 -9.60 17.90
N GLN A 12 12.89 -8.79 17.10
CA GLN A 12 14.23 -9.09 16.60
C GLN A 12 15.24 -9.25 17.75
N GLN A 13 15.26 -8.34 18.74
CA GLN A 13 16.15 -8.41 19.90
C GLN A 13 15.95 -9.69 20.73
N SER A 14 14.76 -10.27 20.70
CA SER A 14 14.48 -11.59 21.30
C SER A 14 15.01 -12.77 20.47
N ASN A 15 15.82 -12.52 19.43
CA ASN A 15 16.19 -13.48 18.39
C ASN A 15 14.98 -14.11 17.69
N CYS A 16 13.91 -13.34 17.49
CA CYS A 16 12.65 -13.78 16.88
C CYS A 16 11.95 -14.93 17.65
N LYS A 17 12.21 -15.08 18.96
CA LYS A 17 11.65 -16.17 19.78
C LYS A 17 10.40 -15.79 20.55
N ASP A 18 10.29 -14.53 20.98
CA ASP A 18 9.17 -14.09 21.80
C ASP A 18 7.90 -13.84 20.96
N LYS A 19 7.09 -14.88 20.83
CA LYS A 19 5.82 -14.84 20.08
C LYS A 19 4.76 -13.93 20.73
N THR A 20 4.91 -13.56 22.00
CA THR A 20 3.95 -12.65 22.65
C THR A 20 3.98 -11.24 22.04
N ILE A 21 5.13 -10.86 21.47
CA ILE A 21 5.29 -9.60 20.74
C ILE A 21 4.48 -9.63 19.44
N LEU A 22 4.47 -10.77 18.73
CA LEU A 22 3.64 -10.93 17.52
C LEU A 22 2.14 -10.77 17.83
N THR A 23 1.68 -11.35 18.94
CA THR A 23 0.30 -11.15 19.42
C THR A 23 0.01 -9.70 19.76
N THR A 24 0.99 -8.98 20.32
CA THR A 24 0.85 -7.54 20.64
C THR A 24 0.77 -6.69 19.37
N ILE A 25 1.59 -7.02 18.37
CA ILE A 25 1.55 -6.38 17.04
C ILE A 25 0.18 -6.60 16.39
N ASP A 26 -0.32 -7.83 16.33
CA ASP A 26 -1.63 -8.11 15.71
C ASP A 26 -2.76 -7.36 16.44
N LYS A 27 -2.77 -7.32 17.77
CA LYS A 27 -3.73 -6.52 18.54
C LYS A 27 -3.62 -5.02 18.21
N ALA A 28 -2.41 -4.48 18.13
CA ALA A 28 -2.19 -3.08 17.79
C ALA A 28 -2.71 -2.76 16.38
N ILE A 29 -2.42 -3.61 15.40
CA ILE A 29 -2.94 -3.49 14.02
C ILE A 29 -4.47 -3.49 14.03
N ASN A 30 -5.08 -4.48 14.69
CA ASN A 30 -6.53 -4.62 14.70
C ASN A 30 -7.24 -3.49 15.48
N SER A 31 -6.54 -2.74 16.34
CA SER A 31 -7.12 -1.63 17.09
C SER A 31 -7.27 -0.31 16.30
N SER A 32 -6.54 -0.15 15.19
CA SER A 32 -6.53 1.10 14.40
C SER A 32 -6.89 0.84 12.94
N ILE A 33 -7.89 1.54 12.40
CA ILE A 33 -8.29 1.44 11.00
C ILE A 33 -7.11 1.74 10.06
N GLU A 34 -6.31 2.75 10.41
CA GLU A 34 -5.12 3.10 9.64
C GLU A 34 -4.11 1.95 9.59
N LEU A 35 -3.87 1.26 10.71
CA LEU A 35 -2.96 0.12 10.75
C LEU A 35 -3.56 -1.12 10.08
N ARG A 36 -4.88 -1.34 10.15
CA ARG A 36 -5.55 -2.42 9.43
C ARG A 36 -5.32 -2.34 7.93
N SER A 37 -5.35 -1.14 7.34
CA SER A 37 -5.04 -0.95 5.91
C SER A 37 -3.60 -1.34 5.54
N LYS A 38 -2.70 -1.39 6.52
CA LYS A 38 -1.27 -1.71 6.39
C LYS A 38 -0.94 -3.12 6.88
N LYS A 39 -1.93 -3.90 7.34
CA LYS A 39 -1.74 -5.20 7.99
C LYS A 39 -0.88 -6.14 7.16
N GLU A 40 -1.23 -6.30 5.89
CA GLU A 40 -0.51 -7.17 4.95
C GLU A 40 0.97 -6.77 4.80
N LEU A 41 1.27 -5.46 4.74
CA LEU A 41 2.66 -4.98 4.64
C LEU A 41 3.46 -5.32 5.90
N ILE A 42 2.84 -5.11 7.06
CA ILE A 42 3.49 -5.37 8.35
C ILE A 42 3.75 -6.87 8.52
N GLU A 43 2.76 -7.72 8.22
CA GLU A 43 2.90 -9.18 8.33
C GLU A 43 3.99 -9.71 7.40
N ARG A 44 3.96 -9.33 6.12
CA ARG A 44 4.99 -9.73 5.15
C ARG A 44 6.38 -9.24 5.53
N PHE A 45 6.50 -8.06 6.14
CA PHE A 45 7.80 -7.59 6.62
C PHE A 45 8.30 -8.42 7.81
N ILE A 46 7.44 -8.72 8.77
CA ILE A 46 7.79 -9.55 9.94
C ILE A 46 8.29 -10.94 9.50
N GLU A 47 7.69 -11.53 8.46
CA GLU A 47 8.15 -12.80 7.89
C GLU A 47 9.58 -12.74 7.33
N GLN A 48 10.06 -11.55 6.94
CA GLN A 48 11.40 -11.33 6.39
C GLN A 48 12.42 -10.88 7.47
N VAL A 49 11.95 -10.48 8.65
CA VAL A 49 12.79 -10.00 9.75
C VAL A 49 13.63 -11.13 10.34
N ASN A 50 14.93 -10.87 10.46
CA ASN A 50 15.92 -11.76 11.04
C ASN A 50 16.88 -10.98 11.96
N VAL A 51 17.82 -11.68 12.59
CA VAL A 51 18.72 -11.10 13.60
C VAL A 51 19.63 -9.99 13.04
N SER A 52 19.88 -9.95 11.73
CA SER A 52 20.70 -8.92 11.08
C SER A 52 19.92 -7.73 10.50
N THR A 53 18.58 -7.78 10.52
CA THR A 53 17.71 -6.75 9.92
C THR A 53 17.93 -5.39 10.58
N LYS A 54 18.11 -4.34 9.79
CA LYS A 54 18.04 -2.98 10.29
C LYS A 54 16.61 -2.49 10.11
N VAL A 55 15.77 -2.69 11.13
CA VAL A 55 14.31 -2.57 11.03
C VAL A 55 13.85 -1.32 10.28
N ASP A 56 14.36 -0.12 10.61
CA ASP A 56 13.94 1.12 9.94
C ASP A 56 14.43 1.23 8.48
N GLU A 57 15.68 0.90 8.20
CA GLU A 57 16.27 0.95 6.85
C GLU A 57 15.60 -0.07 5.93
N ASP A 58 15.47 -1.31 6.41
CA ASP A 58 14.89 -2.42 5.68
C ASP A 58 13.38 -2.24 5.48
N TRP A 59 12.67 -1.66 6.45
CA TRP A 59 11.26 -1.30 6.27
C TRP A 59 11.09 -0.28 5.14
N ARG A 60 11.88 0.79 5.12
CA ARG A 60 11.80 1.81 4.05
C ARG A 60 12.14 1.23 2.68
N LYS A 61 13.11 0.32 2.61
CA LYS A 61 13.45 -0.39 1.38
C LYS A 61 12.31 -1.30 0.93
N PHE A 62 11.81 -2.14 1.84
CA PHE A 62 10.70 -3.06 1.60
C PHE A 62 9.45 -2.32 1.10
N ILE A 63 9.06 -1.22 1.74
CA ILE A 63 7.91 -0.41 1.33
C ILE A 63 8.08 0.13 -0.08
N ARG A 64 9.27 0.64 -0.43
CA ARG A 64 9.53 1.17 -1.77
C ARG A 64 9.37 0.10 -2.85
N GLU A 65 9.95 -1.07 -2.62
CA GLU A 65 9.90 -2.21 -3.55
C GLU A 65 8.45 -2.70 -3.70
N ARG A 66 7.76 -2.96 -2.58
CA ARG A 66 6.35 -3.40 -2.59
C ARG A 66 5.40 -2.38 -3.21
N LYS A 67 5.60 -1.09 -2.93
CA LYS A 67 4.78 -0.03 -3.50
C LYS A 67 4.89 0.00 -5.02
N GLU A 68 6.10 -0.18 -5.57
CA GLU A 68 6.32 -0.22 -7.02
C GLU A 68 5.75 -1.50 -7.65
N GLU A 69 5.91 -2.65 -6.99
CA GLU A 69 5.30 -3.92 -7.42
C GLU A 69 3.76 -3.82 -7.48
N ASP A 70 3.13 -3.35 -6.39
CA ASP A 70 1.67 -3.26 -6.28
C ASP A 70 1.09 -2.27 -7.30
N ILE A 71 1.71 -1.10 -7.52
CA ILE A 71 1.20 -0.15 -8.51
C ILE A 71 1.40 -0.66 -9.94
N SER A 72 2.51 -1.34 -10.21
CA SER A 72 2.77 -1.95 -11.51
C SER A 72 1.75 -3.04 -11.82
N ALA A 73 1.41 -3.88 -10.84
CA ALA A 73 0.36 -4.88 -10.98
C ALA A 73 -1.01 -4.25 -11.32
N ILE A 74 -1.40 -3.16 -10.65
CA ILE A 74 -2.64 -2.44 -10.96
C ILE A 74 -2.59 -1.85 -12.38
N ILE A 75 -1.45 -1.27 -12.78
CA ILE A 75 -1.24 -0.71 -14.13
C ILE A 75 -1.42 -1.79 -15.19
N GLU A 76 -0.81 -2.95 -15.01
CA GLU A 76 -0.87 -4.07 -15.96
C GLU A 76 -2.28 -4.67 -16.03
N GLU A 77 -2.88 -4.98 -14.88
CA GLU A 77 -4.19 -5.62 -14.80
C GLU A 77 -5.29 -4.72 -15.40
N GLU A 78 -5.23 -3.41 -15.13
CA GLU A 78 -6.20 -2.46 -15.65
C GLU A 78 -5.81 -1.83 -16.99
N LYS A 79 -4.62 -2.16 -17.52
CA LYS A 79 -4.03 -1.57 -18.73
C LYS A 79 -4.00 -0.04 -18.67
N LEU A 80 -3.63 0.50 -17.51
CA LEU A 80 -3.50 1.94 -17.31
C LEU A 80 -2.27 2.47 -18.03
N LYS A 81 -2.24 3.78 -18.24
CA LYS A 81 -1.04 4.44 -18.76
C LYS A 81 0.00 4.55 -17.64
N PRO A 82 1.18 3.94 -17.75
CA PRO A 82 2.08 3.76 -16.61
C PRO A 82 2.56 5.08 -15.99
N GLU A 83 3.10 5.98 -16.81
CA GLU A 83 3.69 7.24 -16.36
C GLU A 83 2.65 8.17 -15.74
N GLU A 84 1.48 8.30 -16.38
CA GLU A 84 0.39 9.12 -15.87
C GLU A 84 -0.20 8.56 -14.58
N THR A 85 -0.22 7.22 -14.42
CA THR A 85 -0.70 6.57 -13.21
C THR A 85 0.25 6.82 -12.04
N ARG A 86 1.56 6.63 -12.23
CA ARG A 86 2.57 6.92 -11.20
C ARG A 86 2.50 8.38 -10.77
N ARG A 87 2.48 9.30 -11.74
CA ARG A 87 2.34 10.74 -11.46
C ARG A 87 1.04 11.08 -10.74
N PHE A 88 -0.07 10.45 -11.11
CA PHE A 88 -1.36 10.64 -10.45
C PHE A 88 -1.31 10.22 -8.98
N ILE A 89 -0.70 9.07 -8.70
CA ILE A 89 -0.55 8.52 -7.36
C ILE A 89 0.42 9.34 -6.51
N ASP A 90 1.54 9.79 -7.07
CA ASP A 90 2.48 10.67 -6.37
C ASP A 90 1.83 11.99 -5.95
N ASN A 91 1.01 12.57 -6.85
CA ASN A 91 0.23 13.76 -6.52
C ASN A 91 -0.81 13.45 -5.43
N ALA A 92 -1.47 12.29 -5.47
CA ALA A 92 -2.43 11.91 -4.43
C ALA A 92 -1.75 11.79 -3.05
N PHE A 93 -0.56 11.17 -2.97
CA PHE A 93 0.21 11.10 -1.72
C PHE A 93 0.63 12.48 -1.23
N ARG A 94 1.09 13.36 -2.13
CA ARG A 94 1.45 14.74 -1.78
C ARG A 94 0.24 15.54 -1.28
N ASP A 95 -0.90 15.42 -1.95
CA ASP A 95 -2.12 16.15 -1.64
C ASP A 95 -2.88 15.55 -0.44
N GLY A 96 -2.50 14.35 0.02
CA GLY A 96 -3.18 13.62 1.09
C GLY A 96 -4.55 13.06 0.72
N MET A 97 -4.92 13.08 -0.57
CA MET A 97 -6.22 12.63 -1.05
C MET A 97 -6.15 12.06 -2.46
N LEU A 98 -6.81 10.93 -2.68
CA LEU A 98 -7.04 10.38 -4.00
C LEU A 98 -8.22 11.10 -4.70
N LYS A 99 -7.93 11.79 -5.81
CA LYS A 99 -8.96 12.48 -6.61
C LYS A 99 -9.75 11.47 -7.45
N THR A 100 -10.92 11.08 -6.96
CA THR A 100 -11.81 10.12 -7.63
C THR A 100 -12.86 10.78 -8.53
N THR A 101 -13.08 12.09 -8.36
CA THR A 101 -14.05 12.88 -9.13
C THR A 101 -13.40 13.61 -10.30
N GLY A 102 -14.23 14.06 -11.23
CA GLY A 102 -13.78 14.75 -12.44
C GLY A 102 -13.04 13.83 -13.41
N THR A 103 -12.09 14.41 -14.15
CA THR A 103 -11.41 13.74 -15.28
C THR A 103 -10.03 13.17 -14.94
N ALA A 104 -9.62 13.17 -13.67
CA ALA A 104 -8.26 12.76 -13.29
C ALA A 104 -8.00 11.28 -13.63
N ILE A 105 -8.93 10.41 -13.23
CA ILE A 105 -8.88 8.97 -13.57
C ILE A 105 -9.02 8.75 -15.08
N ASP A 106 -9.79 9.59 -15.79
CA ASP A 106 -9.94 9.45 -17.24
C ASP A 106 -8.62 9.66 -18.00
N LYS A 107 -7.65 10.39 -17.42
CA LYS A 107 -6.33 10.63 -18.04
C LYS A 107 -5.43 9.40 -18.02
N ILE A 108 -5.55 8.58 -16.98
CA ILE A 108 -4.73 7.37 -16.77
C ILE A 108 -5.36 6.12 -17.40
N MET A 109 -6.66 6.17 -17.73
CA MET A 109 -7.34 5.06 -18.40
C MET A 109 -6.88 4.90 -19.86
N PRO A 110 -6.88 3.66 -20.38
CA PRO A 110 -6.73 3.43 -21.81
C PRO A 110 -7.95 3.97 -22.57
N PRO A 111 -7.88 4.12 -23.90
CA PRO A 111 -9.07 4.40 -24.70
C PRO A 111 -10.12 3.31 -24.50
N VAL A 112 -11.29 3.68 -23.95
CA VAL A 112 -12.43 2.77 -23.76
C VAL A 112 -13.64 3.36 -24.48
N SER A 113 -14.42 2.50 -25.15
CA SER A 113 -15.68 2.91 -25.76
C SER A 113 -16.57 3.63 -24.75
N ARG A 114 -17.14 4.76 -25.15
CA ARG A 114 -18.09 5.53 -24.34
C ARG A 114 -19.50 4.92 -24.37
N PHE A 115 -19.74 3.97 -25.27
CA PHE A 115 -21.03 3.32 -25.46
C PHE A 115 -21.11 2.03 -24.61
N GLY A 116 -22.30 1.70 -24.11
CA GLY A 116 -22.57 0.43 -23.42
C GLY A 116 -22.16 0.37 -21.94
N GLY A 117 -21.87 1.48 -21.28
CA GLY A 117 -21.70 1.55 -19.81
C GLY A 117 -20.42 0.91 -19.22
N GLY A 118 -19.73 0.05 -19.98
CA GLY A 118 -18.51 -0.65 -19.52
C GLY A 118 -17.38 0.28 -19.08
N ARG A 119 -17.31 1.49 -19.65
CA ARG A 119 -16.36 2.53 -19.23
C ARG A 119 -16.58 2.98 -17.78
N THR A 120 -17.83 3.16 -17.37
CA THR A 120 -18.17 3.58 -16.00
C THR A 120 -17.81 2.49 -15.00
N VAL A 121 -18.15 1.24 -15.32
CA VAL A 121 -17.80 0.08 -14.47
C VAL A 121 -16.29 -0.05 -14.32
N LYS A 122 -15.53 0.07 -15.43
CA LYS A 122 -14.06 0.03 -15.38
C LYS A 122 -13.48 1.19 -14.56
N LYS A 123 -14.00 2.41 -14.72
CA LYS A 123 -13.57 3.58 -13.93
C LYS A 123 -13.78 3.34 -12.43
N GLN A 124 -14.93 2.82 -12.04
CA GLN A 124 -15.24 2.53 -10.65
C GLN A 124 -14.30 1.47 -10.07
N ARG A 125 -14.05 0.38 -10.81
CA ARG A 125 -13.09 -0.67 -10.41
C ARG A 125 -11.67 -0.13 -10.22
N ILE A 126 -11.21 0.75 -11.12
CA ILE A 126 -9.90 1.41 -10.99
C ILE A 126 -9.87 2.28 -9.73
N ILE A 127 -10.91 3.06 -9.47
CA ILE A 127 -11.02 3.90 -8.26
C ILE A 127 -10.89 3.06 -7.00
N GLU A 128 -11.60 1.94 -6.92
CA GLU A 128 -11.56 1.05 -5.75
C GLU A 128 -10.15 0.48 -5.52
N LYS A 129 -9.49 -0.01 -6.58
CA LYS A 129 -8.11 -0.51 -6.48
C LYS A 129 -7.12 0.55 -6.05
N LEU A 130 -7.17 1.74 -6.67
CA LEU A 130 -6.28 2.84 -6.33
C LEU A 130 -6.56 3.39 -4.93
N LYS A 131 -7.80 3.32 -4.45
CA LYS A 131 -8.16 3.70 -3.08
C LYS A 131 -7.56 2.74 -2.06
N LEU A 132 -7.69 1.43 -2.28
CA LEU A 132 -7.06 0.41 -1.42
C LEU A 132 -5.54 0.57 -1.42
N PHE A 133 -4.93 0.77 -2.59
CA PHE A 133 -3.51 1.08 -2.70
C PHE A 133 -3.12 2.35 -1.93
N PHE A 134 -3.88 3.42 -2.09
CA PHE A 134 -3.62 4.68 -1.39
C PHE A 134 -3.69 4.50 0.13
N GLU A 135 -4.73 3.88 0.67
CA GLU A 135 -4.88 3.62 2.11
C GLU A 135 -3.74 2.75 2.65
N LYS A 136 -3.35 1.71 1.90
CA LYS A 136 -2.25 0.80 2.22
C LYS A 136 -0.91 1.50 2.36
N TYR A 137 -0.62 2.52 1.53
CA TYR A 137 0.69 3.20 1.50
C TYR A 137 0.70 4.63 2.04
N PHE A 138 -0.46 5.24 2.33
CA PHE A 138 -0.51 6.61 2.80
C PHE A 138 0.10 6.74 4.21
N GLY A 139 0.98 7.73 4.37
CA GLY A 139 1.74 7.98 5.60
C GLY A 139 2.99 7.11 5.79
N LEU A 140 3.41 6.36 4.76
CA LEU A 140 4.63 5.53 4.75
C LEU A 140 5.73 6.11 3.84
#